data_AF-A0A950V4B4-F1
#
_entry.id   AF-A0A950V4B4-F1
#
_cell.length_a   1.000
_cell.length_b   1.000
_cell.length_c   1.000
_cell.angle_alpha   90.00
_cell.angle_beta   90.00
_cell.angle_gamma   90.00
#
_symmetry.space_group_name_H-M   'P 1'
#
loop_
_entity.id
_entity.type
_entity.pdbx_description
1 polymer ?
#
loop_
_entity_poly.entity_id
_entity_poly.type
_entity_poly.pdbx_seq_one_letter_code
_entity_poly.pdbx_strand_id
1 'polypeptide(L)'
;MNATRVNSSLFSRPWFRKACAVAIFLAAALLQVFFKDVPWPLNIDGVEDLHTAAASLGAQEIVIGGTDTSSHHNFLTYDGGPFETVDLDFDRAQLGQATSSLLSAFPPAPPLDARSWHYITHEDSSADPTDSCRCFLTIEPAGASSTGAEFHLLQLGAPGLNHARQVQVRTDAAALIVNVKTDWPPGRENKATGCHKRLQSGDWFRGIVNHPMQFVVSPHSSFRIEFVSISPAGWGGTDKPFRSAQLGPLLARELTLRPIQEDGTTAKEPPDLHLSAFRSSKLKVRDLIVGSDTLQVSMSGKAWAELKGKAQGLDLWDAMQKNAMFAALLGSANVLLLGWLRKLFFTREPKPQLKGAESDA
;
A
#
# COMPACT_ATOMS: atom_id res chain seq x y z
N MET A 1 55.57 11.35 15.94
CA MET A 1 54.72 11.44 14.73
C MET A 1 55.26 12.58 13.87
N ASN A 2 55.99 12.25 12.80
CA ASN A 2 56.57 13.26 11.90
C ASN A 2 55.50 13.74 10.92
N ALA A 3 55.10 15.00 11.03
CA ALA A 3 54.26 15.65 10.03
C ALA A 3 55.09 15.80 8.74
N THR A 4 54.79 14.97 7.75
CA THR A 4 55.28 15.12 6.37
C THR A 4 54.91 16.51 5.86
N ARG A 5 55.91 17.39 5.71
CA ARG A 5 55.75 18.68 5.01
C ARG A 5 55.26 18.41 3.60
N VAL A 6 53.99 18.67 3.34
CA VAL A 6 53.44 18.68 1.99
C VAL A 6 54.17 19.79 1.22
N ASN A 7 54.82 19.43 0.11
CA ASN A 7 55.51 20.37 -0.77
C ASN A 7 54.54 21.44 -1.28
N SER A 8 54.58 22.63 -0.68
CA SER A 8 53.74 23.79 -1.01
C SER A 8 54.03 24.42 -2.38
N SER A 9 55.09 23.97 -3.07
CA SER A 9 55.52 24.51 -4.37
C SER A 9 54.64 24.10 -5.56
N LEU A 10 53.79 23.09 -5.41
CA LEU A 10 52.84 22.66 -6.46
C LEU A 10 51.59 23.55 -6.49
N PHE A 11 51.07 23.95 -5.33
CA PHE A 11 49.88 24.79 -5.21
C PHE A 11 50.10 26.26 -5.61
N SER A 12 51.35 26.71 -5.67
CA SER A 12 51.69 28.05 -6.13
C SER A 12 51.69 28.18 -7.66
N ARG A 13 51.70 27.07 -8.40
CA ARG A 13 51.73 27.12 -9.88
C ARG A 13 50.36 27.53 -10.44
N PRO A 14 50.29 28.57 -11.30
CA PRO A 14 49.01 29.11 -11.78
C PRO A 14 48.21 28.12 -12.63
N TRP A 15 48.87 27.22 -13.38
CA TRP A 15 48.19 26.18 -14.15
C TRP A 15 47.52 25.13 -13.25
N PHE A 16 48.14 24.79 -12.11
CA PHE A 16 47.60 23.83 -11.16
C PHE A 16 46.33 24.39 -10.50
N ARG A 17 46.33 25.67 -10.10
CA ARG A 17 45.16 26.36 -9.55
C ARG A 17 43.99 26.40 -10.55
N LYS A 18 44.28 26.65 -11.83
CA LYS A 18 43.28 26.61 -12.92
C LYS A 18 42.72 25.20 -13.12
N ALA A 19 43.57 24.18 -13.14
CA ALA A 19 43.14 22.78 -13.27
C ALA A 19 42.25 22.34 -12.10
N CYS A 20 42.65 22.66 -10.85
CA CYS A 20 41.81 22.42 -9.68
C CYS A 20 40.47 23.14 -9.75
N ALA A 21 40.44 24.40 -10.21
CA ALA A 21 39.20 25.15 -10.32
C ALA A 21 38.22 24.52 -11.33
N VAL A 22 38.73 24.08 -12.49
CA VAL A 22 37.93 23.33 -13.48
C VAL A 22 37.44 22.01 -12.90
N ALA A 23 38.30 21.28 -12.19
CA ALA A 23 37.91 20.02 -11.55
C ALA A 23 36.79 20.20 -10.52
N ILE A 24 36.87 21.24 -9.67
CA ILE A 24 35.81 21.56 -8.69
C ILE A 24 34.51 21.93 -9.41
N PHE A 25 34.58 22.70 -10.48
CA PHE A 25 33.40 23.07 -11.27
C PHE A 25 32.73 21.84 -11.91
N LEU A 26 33.51 20.97 -12.54
CA LEU A 26 33.01 19.73 -13.10
C LEU A 26 32.43 18.82 -12.02
N ALA A 27 33.10 18.70 -10.87
CA ALA A 27 32.58 17.94 -9.74
C ALA A 27 31.24 18.50 -9.24
N ALA A 28 31.10 19.82 -9.11
CA ALA A 28 29.85 20.45 -8.70
C ALA A 28 28.72 20.23 -9.73
N ALA A 29 29.01 20.37 -11.02
CA ALA A 29 28.05 20.10 -12.09
C ALA A 29 27.63 18.62 -12.11
N LEU A 30 28.58 17.70 -11.97
CA LEU A 30 28.30 16.27 -11.86
C LEU A 30 27.46 15.96 -10.62
N LEU A 31 27.71 16.62 -9.50
CA LEU A 31 26.94 16.46 -8.27
C LEU A 31 25.49 16.94 -8.48
N GLN A 32 25.28 18.06 -9.16
CA GLN A 32 23.95 18.58 -9.50
C GLN A 32 23.18 17.64 -10.43
N VAL A 33 23.86 17.09 -11.45
CA VAL A 33 23.26 16.09 -12.35
C VAL A 33 22.95 14.80 -11.59
N PHE A 34 23.89 14.34 -10.74
CA PHE A 34 23.71 13.13 -9.96
C PHE A 34 22.49 13.26 -9.03
N PHE A 35 22.42 14.34 -8.24
CA PHE A 35 21.33 14.52 -7.29
C PHE A 35 19.97 14.76 -7.93
N LYS A 36 19.90 15.17 -9.20
CA LYS A 36 18.64 15.36 -9.92
C LYS A 36 17.77 14.10 -9.93
N ASP A 37 18.40 12.94 -10.11
CA ASP A 37 17.72 11.65 -10.27
C ASP A 37 17.96 10.71 -9.07
N VAL A 38 18.49 11.22 -7.95
CA VAL A 38 18.63 10.41 -6.74
C VAL A 38 17.25 10.24 -6.14
N PRO A 39 16.73 9.01 -6.02
CA PRO A 39 15.51 8.81 -5.27
C PRO A 39 15.74 9.34 -3.87
N TRP A 40 14.77 10.08 -3.32
CA TRP A 40 14.72 10.40 -1.89
C TRP A 40 13.47 9.79 -1.25
N PRO A 41 13.54 9.33 0.01
CA PRO A 41 12.36 8.80 0.68
C PRO A 41 11.33 9.92 0.81
N LEU A 42 10.13 9.67 0.29
CA LEU A 42 9.02 10.60 0.31
C LEU A 42 8.19 10.38 1.57
N ASN A 43 7.59 11.45 2.09
CA ASN A 43 6.50 11.32 3.06
C ASN A 43 5.20 11.16 2.27
N ILE A 44 4.60 9.98 2.33
CA ILE A 44 3.40 9.64 1.56
C ILE A 44 2.25 10.61 1.88
N ASP A 45 2.14 11.05 3.14
CA ASP A 45 1.09 11.97 3.60
C ASP A 45 1.10 13.32 2.85
N GLY A 46 2.22 13.69 2.24
CA GLY A 46 2.39 14.95 1.50
C GLY A 46 2.23 14.82 -0.01
N VAL A 47 1.95 13.63 -0.54
CA VAL A 47 1.84 13.36 -1.98
C VAL A 47 0.50 12.70 -2.25
N GLU A 48 -0.44 13.46 -2.82
CA GLU A 48 -1.83 13.05 -3.05
C GLU A 48 -1.94 11.71 -3.81
N ASP A 49 -1.15 11.56 -4.88
CA ASP A 49 -1.14 10.36 -5.74
C ASP A 49 -0.57 9.10 -5.07
N LEU A 50 0.15 9.25 -3.94
CA LEU A 50 0.76 8.12 -3.22
C LEU A 50 0.00 7.76 -1.94
N HIS A 51 -0.87 8.65 -1.44
CA HIS A 51 -1.63 8.42 -0.22
C HIS A 51 -2.70 7.33 -0.42
N THR A 52 -3.20 7.16 -1.64
CA THR A 52 -4.22 6.17 -1.96
C THR A 52 -3.78 5.34 -3.16
N ALA A 53 -3.64 4.03 -2.98
CA ALA A 53 -3.46 3.11 -4.09
C ALA A 53 -4.83 2.59 -4.52
N ALA A 54 -5.13 2.70 -5.80
CA ALA A 54 -6.38 2.25 -6.39
C ALA A 54 -6.09 1.18 -7.44
N ALA A 55 -6.55 -0.05 -7.19
CA ALA A 55 -6.53 -1.14 -8.14
C ALA A 55 -7.80 -1.16 -8.98
N SER A 56 -7.64 -1.21 -10.31
CA SER A 56 -8.74 -1.43 -11.24
C SER A 56 -9.24 -2.89 -11.20
N LEU A 57 -10.56 -3.05 -11.21
CA LEU A 57 -11.26 -4.33 -11.26
C LEU A 57 -10.70 -5.25 -12.35
N GLY A 58 -10.31 -6.46 -11.95
CA GLY A 58 -9.83 -7.51 -12.88
C GLY A 58 -8.51 -7.21 -13.61
N ALA A 59 -7.90 -6.03 -13.40
CA ALA A 59 -6.67 -5.62 -14.09
C ALA A 59 -5.49 -5.44 -13.13
N GLN A 60 -5.76 -5.13 -11.86
CA GLN A 60 -4.72 -4.90 -10.85
C GLN A 60 -5.08 -5.56 -9.52
N GLU A 61 -4.05 -5.93 -8.77
CA GLU A 61 -4.17 -6.34 -7.37
C GLU A 61 -3.31 -5.45 -6.47
N ILE A 62 -3.74 -5.30 -5.23
CA ILE A 62 -2.97 -4.65 -4.16
C ILE A 62 -2.26 -5.74 -3.37
N VAL A 63 -0.94 -5.71 -3.35
CA VAL A 63 -0.10 -6.60 -2.55
C VAL A 63 0.48 -5.82 -1.37
N ILE A 64 0.16 -6.25 -0.15
CA ILE A 64 0.68 -5.68 1.10
C ILE A 64 1.70 -6.68 1.66
N GLY A 65 2.98 -6.33 1.59
CA GLY A 65 4.07 -7.23 1.95
C GLY A 65 4.82 -6.82 3.21
N GLY A 66 5.54 -7.78 3.78
CA GLY A 66 6.35 -7.56 4.99
C GLY A 66 5.53 -7.11 6.19
N THR A 67 4.29 -7.61 6.31
CA THR A 67 3.38 -7.21 7.38
C THR A 67 3.88 -7.66 8.75
N ASP A 68 3.73 -6.77 9.74
CA ASP A 68 3.90 -7.09 11.15
C ASP A 68 2.53 -7.24 11.79
N THR A 69 2.02 -8.45 11.68
CA THR A 69 0.80 -8.88 12.35
C THR A 69 1.17 -9.49 13.70
N SER A 70 1.52 -8.62 14.66
CA SER A 70 1.51 -9.05 16.05
C SER A 70 0.11 -9.59 16.38
N SER A 71 0.04 -10.60 17.26
CA SER A 71 -1.14 -11.45 17.52
C SER A 71 -2.39 -10.75 18.07
N HIS A 72 -2.48 -9.42 18.00
CA HIS A 72 -3.56 -8.60 18.53
C HIS A 72 -4.11 -7.59 17.52
N HIS A 73 -3.68 -7.64 16.25
CA HIS A 73 -4.18 -6.76 15.21
C HIS A 73 -4.96 -7.55 14.17
N ASN A 74 -6.24 -7.19 14.05
CA ASN A 74 -7.09 -7.66 12.97
C ASN A 74 -6.54 -7.14 11.64
N PHE A 75 -6.40 -8.03 10.66
CA PHE A 75 -6.04 -7.67 9.31
C PHE A 75 -7.16 -6.83 8.67
N LEU A 76 -8.38 -7.33 8.76
CA LEU A 76 -9.57 -6.68 8.22
C LEU A 76 -10.71 -6.84 9.22
N THR A 77 -11.39 -5.73 9.49
CA THR A 77 -12.64 -5.68 10.25
C THR A 77 -13.70 -5.04 9.39
N TYR A 78 -14.89 -5.63 9.38
CA TYR A 78 -16.05 -5.06 8.72
C TYR A 78 -17.24 -5.12 9.66
N ASP A 79 -17.95 -3.99 9.71
CA ASP A 79 -19.17 -3.78 10.47
C ASP A 79 -20.27 -3.48 9.46
N GLY A 80 -21.20 -4.42 9.33
CA GLY A 80 -22.19 -4.42 8.26
C GLY A 80 -23.17 -3.28 8.34
N GLY A 81 -23.40 -2.63 7.20
CA GLY A 81 -24.37 -1.55 7.08
C GLY A 81 -25.83 -2.01 7.04
N PRO A 82 -26.78 -1.08 7.13
CA PRO A 82 -28.16 -1.35 6.75
C PRO A 82 -28.28 -1.66 5.25
N PHE A 83 -29.25 -2.50 4.90
CA PHE A 83 -29.56 -2.89 3.52
C PHE A 83 -28.44 -3.63 2.79
N GLU A 84 -27.54 -4.26 3.52
CA GLU A 84 -26.41 -5.02 2.98
C GLU A 84 -26.40 -6.43 3.54
N THR A 85 -26.04 -7.40 2.70
CA THR A 85 -25.72 -8.77 3.09
C THR A 85 -24.31 -9.12 2.65
N VAL A 86 -23.64 -9.97 3.42
CA VAL A 86 -22.30 -10.46 3.10
C VAL A 86 -22.30 -11.97 2.97
N ASP A 87 -21.80 -12.45 1.84
CA ASP A 87 -21.58 -13.85 1.55
C ASP A 87 -20.09 -14.13 1.44
N LEU A 88 -19.67 -15.32 1.89
CA LEU A 88 -18.27 -15.70 1.94
C LEU A 88 -18.07 -17.02 1.20
N ASP A 89 -17.13 -17.01 0.26
CA ASP A 89 -16.66 -18.22 -0.41
C ASP A 89 -15.22 -18.50 -0.03
N PHE A 90 -14.92 -19.72 0.36
CA PHE A 90 -13.57 -20.16 0.69
C PHE A 90 -13.16 -21.27 -0.29
N ASP A 91 -11.99 -21.14 -0.91
CA ASP A 91 -11.50 -22.20 -1.80
C ASP A 91 -11.01 -23.42 -0.99
N ARG A 92 -10.28 -23.15 0.11
CA ARG A 92 -9.77 -24.17 1.03
C ARG A 92 -9.70 -23.65 2.46
N ALA A 93 -10.68 -24.04 3.28
CA ALA A 93 -10.75 -23.70 4.69
C ALA A 93 -11.22 -24.89 5.54
N GLN A 94 -10.94 -24.83 6.83
CA GLN A 94 -11.52 -25.70 7.86
C GLN A 94 -12.46 -24.88 8.74
N LEU A 95 -13.46 -25.53 9.36
CA LEU A 95 -14.21 -24.88 10.42
C LEU A 95 -13.33 -24.79 11.68
N GLY A 96 -13.36 -23.65 12.37
CA GLY A 96 -12.71 -23.49 13.66
C GLY A 96 -13.27 -24.48 14.69
N GLN A 97 -12.46 -24.84 15.70
CA GLN A 97 -12.80 -25.92 16.64
C GLN A 97 -14.13 -25.69 17.37
N ALA A 98 -14.43 -24.45 17.75
CA ALA A 98 -15.70 -24.11 18.40
C ALA A 98 -16.89 -24.30 17.44
N THR A 99 -16.75 -23.84 16.20
CA THR A 99 -17.78 -23.99 15.16
C THR A 99 -17.99 -25.44 14.78
N SER A 100 -16.94 -26.22 14.58
CA SER A 100 -17.06 -27.65 14.26
C SER A 100 -17.70 -28.43 15.41
N SER A 101 -17.32 -28.15 16.66
CA SER A 101 -17.93 -28.79 17.85
C SER A 101 -19.42 -28.47 17.98
N LEU A 102 -19.80 -27.21 17.76
CA LEU A 102 -21.20 -26.78 17.77
C LEU A 102 -22.03 -27.51 16.70
N LEU A 103 -21.49 -27.60 15.48
CA LEU A 103 -22.21 -28.18 14.35
C LEU A 103 -22.26 -29.71 14.41
N SER A 104 -21.24 -30.37 14.97
CA SER A 104 -21.24 -31.83 15.16
C SER A 104 -22.31 -32.32 16.14
N ALA A 105 -22.90 -31.44 16.96
CA ALA A 105 -24.02 -31.78 17.84
C ALA A 105 -25.29 -32.15 17.06
N PHE A 106 -25.38 -31.83 15.76
CA PHE A 106 -26.51 -32.23 14.92
C PHE A 106 -26.03 -33.06 13.72
N PRO A 107 -26.66 -34.20 13.42
CA PRO A 107 -26.32 -35.02 12.26
C PRO A 107 -26.90 -34.43 10.96
N PRO A 108 -26.24 -34.61 9.80
CA PRO A 108 -24.89 -35.15 9.64
C PRO A 108 -23.83 -34.15 10.15
N ALA A 109 -22.78 -34.68 10.78
CA ALA A 109 -21.65 -33.86 11.25
C ALA A 109 -20.96 -33.15 10.07
N PRO A 110 -20.44 -31.93 10.26
CA PRO A 110 -19.70 -31.25 9.21
C PRO A 110 -18.39 -31.98 8.90
N PRO A 111 -17.90 -31.88 7.66
CA PRO A 111 -16.54 -32.29 7.36
C PRO A 111 -15.50 -31.48 8.15
N LEU A 112 -14.41 -32.14 8.55
CA LEU A 112 -13.37 -31.56 9.41
C LEU A 112 -12.09 -31.17 8.64
N ASP A 113 -11.87 -31.78 7.48
CA ASP A 113 -10.74 -31.53 6.59
C ASP A 113 -10.89 -30.21 5.82
N ALA A 114 -9.76 -29.69 5.33
CA ALA A 114 -9.73 -28.44 4.57
C ALA A 114 -10.36 -28.62 3.18
N ARG A 115 -11.39 -27.83 2.87
CA ARG A 115 -12.15 -27.92 1.61
C ARG A 115 -12.85 -26.59 1.30
N SER A 116 -13.56 -26.54 0.18
CA SER A 116 -14.34 -25.34 -0.15
C SER A 116 -15.53 -25.18 0.79
N TRP A 117 -15.78 -23.94 1.19
CA TRP A 117 -16.92 -23.58 2.05
C TRP A 117 -17.66 -22.38 1.45
N HIS A 118 -18.98 -22.42 1.53
CA HIS A 118 -19.85 -21.33 1.12
C HIS A 118 -20.71 -20.92 2.31
N TYR A 119 -20.65 -19.65 2.71
CA TYR A 119 -21.52 -19.04 3.71
C TYR A 119 -22.38 -18.01 2.98
N ILE A 120 -23.54 -18.45 2.50
CA ILE A 120 -24.37 -17.70 1.56
C ILE A 120 -25.69 -17.27 2.19
N THR A 121 -26.23 -16.14 1.75
CA THR A 121 -27.56 -15.69 2.15
C THR A 121 -28.60 -16.66 1.61
N HIS A 122 -29.45 -17.16 2.50
CA HIS A 122 -30.60 -17.95 2.06
C HIS A 122 -31.69 -16.99 1.56
N GLU A 123 -32.11 -17.14 0.32
CA GLU A 123 -33.26 -16.43 -0.23
C GLU A 123 -34.53 -16.96 0.45
N ASP A 124 -35.01 -16.22 1.45
CA ASP A 124 -36.30 -16.47 2.07
C ASP A 124 -37.34 -15.51 1.47
N SER A 125 -38.33 -16.06 0.78
CA SER A 125 -39.41 -15.28 0.18
C SER A 125 -40.27 -14.53 1.19
N SER A 126 -40.15 -14.88 2.48
CA SER A 126 -40.81 -14.19 3.59
C SER A 126 -39.95 -13.11 4.26
N ALA A 127 -38.69 -12.94 3.83
CA ALA A 127 -37.81 -11.92 4.38
C ALA A 127 -38.31 -10.52 4.03
N ASP A 128 -38.24 -9.62 5.01
CA ASP A 128 -38.55 -8.21 4.81
C ASP A 128 -37.41 -7.54 4.02
N PRO A 129 -37.68 -7.02 2.80
CA PRO A 129 -36.66 -6.36 1.97
C PRO A 129 -36.31 -4.95 2.49
N THR A 130 -37.04 -4.45 3.49
CA THR A 130 -36.83 -3.11 4.04
C THR A 130 -35.78 -3.03 5.14
N ASP A 131 -35.14 -4.14 5.49
CA ASP A 131 -33.95 -4.16 6.36
C ASP A 131 -33.12 -5.43 6.14
N SER A 132 -31.90 -5.43 6.68
CA SER A 132 -31.00 -6.57 6.62
C SER A 132 -30.47 -6.94 8.00
N CYS A 133 -30.04 -8.19 8.14
CA CYS A 133 -29.19 -8.57 9.26
C CYS A 133 -27.79 -7.93 9.12
N ARG A 134 -27.22 -7.49 10.24
CA ARG A 134 -25.88 -6.88 10.27
C ARG A 134 -24.84 -7.98 10.29
N CYS A 135 -23.94 -7.98 9.33
CA CYS A 135 -22.85 -8.94 9.26
C CYS A 135 -21.56 -8.32 9.78
N PHE A 136 -20.93 -8.95 10.77
CA PHE A 136 -19.64 -8.56 11.31
C PHE A 136 -18.60 -9.56 10.84
N LEU A 137 -17.51 -9.07 10.27
CA LEU A 137 -16.40 -9.90 9.79
C LEU A 137 -15.11 -9.43 10.47
N THR A 138 -14.32 -10.38 10.96
CA THR A 138 -12.97 -10.12 11.46
C THR A 138 -12.03 -11.16 10.87
N ILE A 139 -10.97 -10.69 10.24
CA ILE A 139 -9.92 -11.51 9.63
C ILE A 139 -8.63 -11.24 10.39
N GLU A 140 -7.97 -12.29 10.84
CA GLU A 140 -6.70 -12.22 11.56
C GLU A 140 -5.79 -13.39 11.17
N PRO A 141 -4.46 -13.30 11.26
CA PRO A 141 -3.59 -14.44 11.03
C PRO A 141 -3.72 -15.49 12.14
N ALA A 142 -3.68 -16.77 11.79
CA ALA A 142 -3.87 -17.88 12.73
C ALA A 142 -2.70 -18.11 13.72
N GLY A 143 -1.66 -17.27 13.71
CA GLY A 143 -0.51 -17.41 14.59
C GLY A 143 0.44 -16.21 14.61
N ALA A 144 1.23 -16.12 15.69
CA ALA A 144 2.15 -15.02 15.97
C ALA A 144 3.40 -14.97 15.06
N SER A 145 3.64 -15.99 14.23
CA SER A 145 4.81 -16.10 13.35
C SER A 145 4.54 -15.69 11.90
N SER A 146 3.49 -14.92 11.65
CA SER A 146 3.13 -14.43 10.31
C SER A 146 3.94 -13.20 9.87
N THR A 147 5.04 -12.88 10.59
CA THR A 147 5.94 -11.79 10.22
C THR A 147 6.50 -12.02 8.81
N GLY A 148 6.25 -11.05 7.92
CA GLY A 148 6.68 -11.16 6.53
C GLY A 148 5.63 -11.73 5.58
N ALA A 149 4.41 -12.03 6.04
CA ALA A 149 3.35 -12.47 5.15
C ALA A 149 2.96 -11.37 4.13
N GLU A 150 2.73 -11.82 2.90
CA GLU A 150 2.09 -11.03 1.85
C GLU A 150 0.57 -11.28 1.88
N PHE A 151 -0.17 -10.19 1.72
CA PHE A 151 -1.62 -10.20 1.53
C PHE A 151 -1.93 -9.62 0.15
N HIS A 152 -2.68 -10.39 -0.63
CA HIS A 152 -3.11 -10.00 -1.97
C HIS A 152 -4.60 -9.67 -1.89
N LEU A 153 -4.96 -8.47 -2.30
CA LEU A 153 -6.33 -7.97 -2.36
C LEU A 153 -6.67 -7.70 -3.82
N LEU A 154 -7.70 -8.37 -4.30
CA LEU A 154 -8.14 -8.29 -5.69
C LEU A 154 -9.66 -8.07 -5.73
N GLN A 155 -10.11 -7.21 -6.65
CA GLN A 155 -11.54 -7.09 -6.95
C GLN A 155 -11.85 -7.88 -8.22
N LEU A 156 -12.84 -8.75 -8.13
CA LEU A 156 -13.31 -9.62 -9.22
C LEU A 156 -14.78 -9.33 -9.55
N GLY A 157 -15.23 -9.85 -10.70
CA GLY A 157 -16.62 -9.74 -11.15
C GLY A 157 -16.85 -8.60 -12.15
N ALA A 158 -18.09 -8.16 -12.26
CA ALA A 158 -18.50 -7.07 -13.15
C ALA A 158 -18.85 -5.80 -12.34
N PRO A 159 -18.49 -4.60 -12.82
CA PRO A 159 -18.72 -3.38 -12.04
C PRO A 159 -20.19 -3.17 -11.70
N GLY A 160 -20.54 -3.21 -10.41
CA GLY A 160 -21.89 -2.90 -9.92
C GLY A 160 -23.02 -3.81 -10.44
N LEU A 161 -22.70 -4.94 -11.09
CA LEU A 161 -23.69 -5.90 -11.57
C LEU A 161 -24.42 -6.51 -10.36
N ASN A 162 -25.75 -6.63 -10.44
CA ASN A 162 -26.60 -7.20 -9.39
C ASN A 162 -26.45 -6.54 -8.01
N HIS A 163 -25.98 -5.28 -7.96
CA HIS A 163 -25.67 -4.60 -6.71
C HIS A 163 -24.71 -5.39 -5.81
N ALA A 164 -23.79 -6.15 -6.42
CA ALA A 164 -22.78 -6.92 -5.74
C ALA A 164 -21.39 -6.33 -5.96
N ARG A 165 -20.53 -6.43 -4.94
CA ARG A 165 -19.10 -6.14 -5.05
C ARG A 165 -18.32 -7.25 -4.37
N GLN A 166 -17.30 -7.76 -5.05
CA GLN A 166 -16.54 -8.90 -4.57
C GLN A 166 -15.07 -8.54 -4.35
N VAL A 167 -14.57 -8.86 -3.16
CA VAL A 167 -13.15 -8.76 -2.82
C VAL A 167 -12.60 -10.14 -2.56
N GLN A 168 -11.58 -10.54 -3.31
CA GLN A 168 -10.79 -11.72 -3.03
C GLN A 168 -9.58 -11.35 -2.18
N VAL A 169 -9.35 -12.16 -1.14
CA VAL A 169 -8.19 -12.05 -0.26
C VAL A 169 -7.41 -13.36 -0.34
N ARG A 170 -6.10 -13.25 -0.57
CA ARG A 170 -5.16 -14.38 -0.55
C ARG A 170 -3.96 -14.02 0.31
N THR A 171 -3.37 -15.02 0.94
CA THR A 171 -2.06 -14.90 1.58
C THR A 171 -1.18 -16.08 1.20
N ASP A 172 0.11 -15.85 1.08
CA ASP A 172 1.03 -16.89 0.64
C ASP A 172 1.43 -17.78 1.80
N ALA A 173 1.95 -17.21 2.89
CA ALA A 173 2.59 -18.00 3.94
C ALA A 173 1.74 -18.24 5.19
N ALA A 174 0.72 -17.41 5.45
CA ALA A 174 -0.04 -17.44 6.70
C ALA A 174 -1.37 -18.17 6.52
N ALA A 175 -1.82 -18.90 7.54
CA ALA A 175 -3.23 -19.26 7.64
C ALA A 175 -4.01 -18.06 8.17
N LEU A 176 -5.26 -17.88 7.72
CA LEU A 176 -6.14 -16.80 8.18
C LEU A 176 -7.31 -17.36 8.95
N ILE A 177 -7.61 -16.76 10.09
CA ILE A 177 -8.84 -16.97 10.84
C ILE A 177 -9.83 -15.92 10.38
N VAL A 178 -10.97 -16.38 9.87
CA VAL A 178 -12.09 -15.55 9.44
C VAL A 178 -13.24 -15.81 10.38
N ASN A 179 -13.52 -14.85 11.25
CA ASN A 179 -14.65 -14.86 12.16
C ASN A 179 -15.79 -14.06 11.53
N VAL A 180 -16.96 -14.67 11.40
CA VAL A 180 -18.17 -14.02 10.88
C VAL A 180 -19.31 -14.19 11.87
N LYS A 181 -20.10 -13.13 12.06
CA LYS A 181 -21.30 -13.14 12.89
C LYS A 181 -22.39 -12.35 12.19
N THR A 182 -23.62 -12.83 12.25
CA THR A 182 -24.77 -12.16 11.65
C THR A 182 -25.82 -11.89 12.72
N ASP A 183 -26.05 -10.63 13.08
CA ASP A 183 -26.98 -10.24 14.13
C ASP A 183 -28.27 -9.65 13.56
N TRP A 184 -29.38 -9.90 14.26
CA TRP A 184 -30.68 -9.34 13.92
C TRP A 184 -30.72 -7.84 14.18
N PRO A 185 -31.38 -7.05 13.33
CA PRO A 185 -31.62 -5.65 13.63
C PRO A 185 -32.58 -5.53 14.83
N PRO A 186 -32.43 -4.50 15.68
CA PRO A 186 -33.30 -4.31 16.85
C PRO A 186 -34.78 -4.28 16.47
N GLY A 187 -35.61 -5.10 17.12
CA GLY A 187 -37.06 -5.12 16.93
C GLY A 187 -37.57 -5.89 15.71
N ARG A 188 -36.70 -6.54 14.93
CA ARG A 188 -37.07 -7.39 13.79
C ARG A 188 -36.47 -8.79 13.91
N GLU A 189 -36.92 -9.51 14.94
CA GLU A 189 -36.57 -10.91 15.21
C GLU A 189 -36.57 -11.72 13.90
N ASN A 190 -35.38 -12.20 13.50
CA ASN A 190 -35.01 -13.07 12.37
C ASN A 190 -35.64 -12.86 10.96
N LYS A 191 -36.57 -11.93 10.78
CA LYS A 191 -37.31 -11.73 9.51
C LYS A 191 -36.60 -10.83 8.50
N ALA A 192 -35.49 -10.20 8.86
CA ALA A 192 -34.75 -9.33 7.94
C ALA A 192 -33.94 -10.16 6.92
N THR A 193 -33.67 -9.56 5.76
CA THR A 193 -32.88 -10.23 4.71
C THR A 193 -31.46 -10.53 5.21
N GLY A 194 -30.93 -11.72 4.90
CA GLY A 194 -29.59 -12.13 5.35
C GLY A 194 -29.52 -12.76 6.74
N CYS A 195 -30.62 -12.81 7.50
CA CYS A 195 -30.62 -13.42 8.84
C CYS A 195 -30.51 -14.94 8.83
N HIS A 196 -30.96 -15.57 7.74
CA HIS A 196 -30.80 -16.99 7.47
C HIS A 196 -29.64 -17.17 6.50
N LYS A 197 -28.62 -17.89 6.95
CA LYS A 197 -27.43 -18.22 6.16
C LYS A 197 -27.41 -19.70 5.89
N ARG A 198 -26.94 -20.09 4.71
CA ARG A 198 -26.66 -21.49 4.39
C ARG A 198 -25.16 -21.67 4.39
N LEU A 199 -24.68 -22.52 5.28
CA LEU A 199 -23.32 -23.02 5.27
C LEU A 199 -23.26 -24.29 4.43
N GLN A 200 -22.37 -24.37 3.45
CA GLN A 200 -22.27 -25.51 2.55
C GLN A 200 -20.83 -25.90 2.23
N SER A 201 -20.59 -27.21 2.07
CA SER A 201 -19.35 -27.78 1.56
C SER A 201 -19.62 -29.10 0.83
N GLY A 202 -19.45 -29.11 -0.50
CA GLY A 202 -19.90 -30.23 -1.34
C GLY A 202 -21.39 -30.50 -1.16
N ASP A 203 -21.74 -31.76 -0.85
CA ASP A 203 -23.12 -32.19 -0.59
C ASP A 203 -23.59 -31.89 0.85
N TRP A 204 -22.67 -31.52 1.76
CA TRP A 204 -23.02 -31.16 3.13
C TRP A 204 -23.52 -29.72 3.16
N PHE A 205 -24.66 -29.47 3.80
CA PHE A 205 -25.14 -28.11 4.05
C PHE A 205 -25.94 -28.01 5.35
N ARG A 206 -26.04 -26.78 5.88
CA ARG A 206 -26.85 -26.45 7.04
C ARG A 206 -27.31 -25.00 7.05
N GLY A 207 -28.54 -24.78 7.50
CA GLY A 207 -29.05 -23.45 7.84
C GLY A 207 -28.47 -22.95 9.17
N ILE A 208 -27.97 -21.73 9.17
CA ILE A 208 -27.37 -21.03 10.31
C ILE A 208 -28.14 -19.73 10.54
N VAL A 209 -28.45 -19.43 11.80
CA VAL A 209 -29.13 -18.19 12.19
C VAL A 209 -28.45 -17.67 13.44
N ASN A 210 -27.97 -16.42 13.41
CA ASN A 210 -27.43 -15.72 14.59
C ASN A 210 -26.39 -16.52 15.40
N HIS A 211 -25.47 -17.20 14.71
CA HIS A 211 -24.37 -17.93 15.33
C HIS A 211 -23.03 -17.45 14.78
N PRO A 212 -22.03 -17.19 15.64
CA PRO A 212 -20.69 -16.86 15.18
C PRO A 212 -20.04 -18.09 14.57
N MET A 213 -19.47 -17.90 13.38
CA MET A 213 -18.77 -18.93 12.62
C MET A 213 -17.31 -18.53 12.49
N GLN A 214 -16.41 -19.51 12.65
CA GLN A 214 -15.00 -19.33 12.46
C GLN A 214 -14.53 -20.27 11.34
N PHE A 215 -13.77 -19.72 10.40
CA PHE A 215 -13.10 -20.45 9.34
C PHE A 215 -11.59 -20.27 9.47
N VAL A 216 -10.84 -21.34 9.25
CA VAL A 216 -9.37 -21.32 9.19
C VAL A 216 -8.98 -21.59 7.74
N VAL A 217 -8.65 -20.51 7.03
CA VAL A 217 -8.24 -20.52 5.62
C VAL A 217 -6.79 -20.98 5.54
N SER A 218 -6.53 -21.95 4.67
CA SER A 218 -5.18 -22.51 4.50
C SER A 218 -4.24 -21.49 3.82
N PRO A 219 -2.92 -21.54 4.10
CA PRO A 219 -1.93 -20.77 3.33
C PRO A 219 -2.04 -21.09 1.82
N HIS A 220 -1.68 -20.13 0.97
CA HIS A 220 -1.82 -20.19 -0.48
C HIS A 220 -3.26 -20.41 -1.00
N SER A 221 -4.27 -20.38 -0.12
CA SER A 221 -5.67 -20.38 -0.52
C SER A 221 -6.20 -18.95 -0.63
N SER A 222 -7.26 -18.78 -1.41
CA SER A 222 -8.05 -17.56 -1.42
C SER A 222 -9.39 -17.76 -0.73
N PHE A 223 -10.01 -16.65 -0.35
CA PHE A 223 -11.43 -16.57 -0.06
C PHE A 223 -11.98 -15.25 -0.61
N ARG A 224 -13.27 -15.21 -0.87
CA ARG A 224 -13.98 -14.07 -1.45
C ARG A 224 -15.05 -13.59 -0.48
N ILE A 225 -15.13 -12.27 -0.36
CA ILE A 225 -16.17 -11.56 0.36
C ILE A 225 -17.04 -10.91 -0.71
N GLU A 226 -18.29 -11.32 -0.79
CA GLU A 226 -19.28 -10.70 -1.67
C GLU A 226 -20.24 -9.86 -0.83
N PHE A 227 -20.20 -8.57 -1.06
CA PHE A 227 -21.11 -7.60 -0.47
C PHE A 227 -22.26 -7.39 -1.44
N VAL A 228 -23.49 -7.56 -0.99
CA VAL A 228 -24.69 -7.41 -1.82
C VAL A 228 -25.60 -6.37 -1.19
N SER A 229 -25.95 -5.34 -1.96
CA SER A 229 -26.94 -4.36 -1.53
C SER A 229 -28.35 -4.86 -1.84
N ILE A 230 -29.22 -4.86 -0.83
CA ILE A 230 -30.64 -5.19 -0.97
C ILE A 230 -31.42 -4.02 -1.63
N SER A 231 -30.83 -2.82 -1.62
CA SER A 231 -31.40 -1.63 -2.25
C SER A 231 -30.40 -0.96 -3.19
N PRO A 232 -30.81 -0.53 -4.40
CA PRO A 232 -29.94 0.25 -5.29
C PRO A 232 -29.38 1.55 -4.67
N ALA A 233 -30.08 2.10 -3.66
CA ALA A 233 -29.68 3.30 -2.95
C ALA A 233 -28.78 3.02 -1.72
N GLY A 234 -28.62 1.75 -1.30
CA GLY A 234 -27.93 1.37 -0.07
C GLY A 234 -26.48 1.86 0.01
N TRP A 235 -25.82 2.01 -1.13
CA TRP A 235 -24.44 2.51 -1.24
C TRP A 235 -24.33 3.93 -1.80
N GLY A 236 -25.44 4.68 -1.87
CA GLY A 236 -25.48 6.01 -2.48
C GLY A 236 -25.48 6.00 -4.01
N GLY A 237 -25.67 4.83 -4.64
CA GLY A 237 -25.73 4.62 -6.10
C GLY A 237 -24.81 3.50 -6.58
N THR A 238 -24.96 3.09 -7.85
CA THR A 238 -24.15 2.02 -8.46
C THR A 238 -22.66 2.32 -8.48
N ASP A 239 -22.30 3.59 -8.71
CA ASP A 239 -20.93 4.03 -8.98
C ASP A 239 -20.24 4.63 -7.75
N LYS A 240 -20.95 4.76 -6.62
CA LYS A 240 -20.39 5.36 -5.41
C LYS A 240 -19.55 4.34 -4.65
N PRO A 241 -18.33 4.68 -4.20
CA PRO A 241 -17.58 3.81 -3.31
C PRO A 241 -18.33 3.63 -1.99
N PHE A 242 -18.33 2.42 -1.44
CA PHE A 242 -18.77 2.20 -0.07
C PHE A 242 -17.57 1.78 0.78
N ARG A 243 -17.53 2.25 2.03
CA ARG A 243 -16.46 1.92 2.97
C ARG A 243 -16.70 0.51 3.49
N SER A 244 -16.19 -0.45 2.73
CA SER A 244 -16.48 -1.88 2.90
C SER A 244 -15.78 -2.53 4.07
N ALA A 245 -14.65 -2.01 4.52
CA ALA A 245 -13.95 -2.56 5.66
C ALA A 245 -12.92 -1.58 6.19
N GLN A 246 -12.65 -1.68 7.47
CA GLN A 246 -11.48 -1.09 8.08
C GLN A 246 -10.39 -2.16 8.04
N LEU A 247 -9.36 -1.93 7.23
CA LEU A 247 -8.08 -2.58 7.51
C LEU A 247 -7.64 -2.09 8.89
N GLY A 248 -7.22 -2.99 9.77
CA GLY A 248 -6.57 -2.58 11.01
C GLY A 248 -5.36 -1.70 10.68
N PRO A 249 -4.74 -0.99 11.65
CA PRO A 249 -3.49 -0.29 11.37
C PRO A 249 -2.41 -1.32 11.02
N LEU A 250 -2.36 -1.72 9.76
CA LEU A 250 -1.47 -2.72 9.21
C LEU A 250 -0.13 -2.06 9.00
N LEU A 251 0.87 -2.57 9.70
CA LEU A 251 2.22 -2.10 9.55
C LEU A 251 2.91 -2.97 8.51
N ALA A 252 3.10 -2.43 7.31
CA ALA A 252 3.71 -3.13 6.18
C ALA A 252 5.12 -2.61 5.89
N ARG A 253 5.95 -3.42 5.25
CA ARG A 253 7.24 -2.96 4.69
C ARG A 253 7.07 -2.51 3.26
N GLU A 254 6.13 -3.08 2.54
CA GLU A 254 5.90 -2.76 1.15
C GLU A 254 4.42 -2.76 0.80
N LEU A 255 4.09 -1.97 -0.22
CA LEU A 255 2.80 -1.99 -0.87
C LEU A 255 3.05 -1.91 -2.38
N THR A 256 2.47 -2.84 -3.13
CA THR A 256 2.64 -2.91 -4.57
C THR A 256 1.27 -2.96 -5.24
N LEU A 257 1.06 -2.09 -6.22
CA LEU A 257 -0.05 -2.17 -7.16
C LEU A 257 0.44 -2.91 -8.39
N ARG A 258 0.03 -4.17 -8.53
CA ARG A 258 0.59 -5.09 -9.52
C ARG A 258 -0.44 -5.35 -10.62
N PRO A 259 -0.07 -5.23 -11.91
CA PRO A 259 -0.94 -5.64 -12.99
C PRO A 259 -1.12 -7.16 -13.00
N ILE A 260 -2.34 -7.61 -13.27
CA ILE A 260 -2.70 -9.01 -13.41
C ILE A 260 -3.26 -9.28 -14.81
N GLN A 261 -3.14 -10.53 -15.25
CA GLN A 261 -3.76 -11.04 -16.48
C GLN A 261 -5.20 -11.50 -16.20
N GLU A 262 -5.98 -11.72 -17.27
CA GLU A 262 -7.37 -12.21 -17.15
C GLU A 262 -7.49 -13.55 -16.40
N ASP A 263 -6.42 -14.37 -16.41
CA ASP A 263 -6.35 -15.64 -15.68
C ASP A 263 -5.96 -15.48 -14.20
N GLY A 264 -5.80 -14.24 -13.73
CA GLY A 264 -5.38 -13.91 -12.36
C GLY A 264 -3.89 -14.08 -12.10
N THR A 265 -3.08 -14.39 -13.12
CA THR A 265 -1.62 -14.47 -12.97
C THR A 265 -0.98 -13.09 -13.04
N THR A 266 0.16 -12.93 -12.38
CA THR A 266 0.94 -11.69 -12.40
C THR A 266 1.39 -11.36 -13.82
N ALA A 267 1.13 -10.13 -14.28
CA ALA A 267 1.65 -9.65 -15.56
C ALA A 267 3.17 -9.43 -15.47
N LYS A 268 3.87 -9.53 -16.60
CA LYS A 268 5.33 -9.28 -16.67
C LYS A 268 5.71 -7.80 -16.62
N GLU A 269 4.72 -6.92 -16.69
CA GLU A 269 4.90 -5.48 -16.65
C GLU A 269 5.39 -5.02 -15.27
N PRO A 270 6.18 -3.93 -15.19
CA PRO A 270 6.55 -3.37 -13.90
C PRO A 270 5.30 -2.94 -13.12
N PRO A 271 5.33 -2.98 -11.78
CA PRO A 271 4.23 -2.49 -10.97
C PRO A 271 3.88 -1.03 -11.30
N ASP A 272 2.59 -0.73 -11.33
CA ASP A 272 2.11 0.63 -11.55
C ASP A 272 2.48 1.54 -10.38
N LEU A 273 2.49 0.98 -9.16
CA LEU A 273 2.99 1.60 -7.95
C LEU A 273 3.76 0.56 -7.14
N HIS A 274 4.96 0.91 -6.67
CA HIS A 274 5.68 0.14 -5.67
C HIS A 274 6.17 1.09 -4.58
N LEU A 275 5.81 0.80 -3.34
CA LEU A 275 6.24 1.52 -2.16
C LEU A 275 7.03 0.60 -1.26
N SER A 276 8.25 1.00 -0.89
CA SER A 276 9.08 0.30 0.07
C SER A 276 9.41 1.21 1.24
N ALA A 277 9.10 0.78 2.46
CA ALA A 277 9.35 1.56 3.67
C ALA A 277 10.83 1.93 3.83
N PHE A 278 11.10 3.12 4.34
CA PHE A 278 12.47 3.61 4.50
C PHE A 278 13.12 3.11 5.80
N ARG A 279 14.21 2.32 5.67
CA ARG A 279 14.97 1.77 6.81
C ARG A 279 14.06 0.95 7.75
N SER A 280 14.03 1.30 9.03
CA SER A 280 13.25 0.60 10.05
C SER A 280 11.79 1.09 10.14
N SER A 281 11.38 2.14 9.40
CA SER A 281 9.98 2.58 9.40
C SER A 281 9.06 1.56 8.73
N LYS A 282 7.76 1.66 9.01
CA LYS A 282 6.72 0.84 8.39
C LYS A 282 5.68 1.75 7.74
N LEU A 283 5.11 1.28 6.64
CA LEU A 283 3.93 1.87 6.04
C LEU A 283 2.74 1.52 6.91
N LYS A 284 1.88 2.49 7.20
CA LYS A 284 0.59 2.25 7.84
C LYS A 284 -0.44 2.14 6.74
N VAL A 285 -0.91 0.94 6.46
CA VAL A 285 -2.01 0.70 5.52
C VAL A 285 -3.31 0.68 6.31
N ARG A 286 -4.31 1.41 5.83
CA ARG A 286 -5.60 1.63 6.49
C ARG A 286 -6.69 1.72 5.43
N ASP A 287 -7.91 1.44 5.86
CA ASP A 287 -9.14 1.58 5.06
C ASP A 287 -9.15 0.75 3.78
N LEU A 288 -10.18 -0.08 3.62
CA LEU A 288 -10.47 -0.75 2.36
C LEU A 288 -11.76 -0.16 1.80
N ILE A 289 -11.61 0.60 0.72
CA ILE A 289 -12.75 1.18 0.01
C ILE A 289 -12.98 0.34 -1.23
N VAL A 290 -14.19 -0.19 -1.36
CA VAL A 290 -14.59 -0.99 -2.53
C VAL A 290 -15.54 -0.14 -3.35
N GLY A 291 -15.03 0.35 -4.48
CA GLY A 291 -15.77 1.01 -5.55
C GLY A 291 -16.44 0.01 -6.49
N SER A 292 -17.26 0.49 -7.42
CA SER A 292 -17.86 -0.36 -8.45
C SER A 292 -16.80 -1.05 -9.31
N ASP A 293 -15.73 -0.33 -9.65
CA ASP A 293 -14.66 -0.74 -10.57
C ASP A 293 -13.25 -0.60 -9.97
N THR A 294 -13.14 -0.18 -8.71
CA THR A 294 -11.86 0.14 -8.08
C THR A 294 -11.80 -0.32 -6.64
N LEU A 295 -10.66 -0.91 -6.25
CA LEU A 295 -10.33 -1.26 -4.88
C LEU A 295 -9.27 -0.28 -4.37
N GLN A 296 -9.54 0.44 -3.29
CA GLN A 296 -8.63 1.45 -2.77
C GLN A 296 -8.18 1.14 -1.36
N VAL A 297 -6.90 1.39 -1.10
CA VAL A 297 -6.32 1.38 0.24
C VAL A 297 -5.59 2.69 0.50
N SER A 298 -5.76 3.22 1.70
CA SER A 298 -5.04 4.41 2.15
C SER A 298 -3.76 4.02 2.85
N MET A 299 -2.72 4.83 2.68
CA MET A 299 -1.42 4.58 3.30
C MET A 299 -0.73 5.84 3.74
N SER A 300 0.10 5.69 4.78
CA SER A 300 0.87 6.77 5.38
C SER A 300 2.25 6.28 5.81
N GLY A 301 3.20 7.21 5.91
CA GLY A 301 4.57 6.94 6.34
C GLY A 301 5.63 7.38 5.33
N LYS A 302 6.88 6.98 5.61
CA LYS A 302 8.05 7.31 4.78
C LYS A 302 8.47 6.12 3.93
N ALA A 303 8.54 6.32 2.62
CA ALA A 303 8.80 5.26 1.66
C ALA A 303 9.67 5.73 0.50
N TRP A 304 10.41 4.78 -0.07
CA TRP A 304 10.77 4.80 -1.47
C TRP A 304 9.52 4.54 -2.29
N ALA A 305 9.33 5.30 -3.36
CA ALA A 305 8.19 5.14 -4.25
C ALA A 305 8.69 4.93 -5.68
N GLU A 306 8.06 4.04 -6.42
CA GLU A 306 8.26 3.85 -7.85
C GLU A 306 6.89 3.85 -8.53
N LEU A 307 6.78 4.59 -9.64
CA LEU A 307 5.58 4.60 -10.48
C LEU A 307 5.96 4.04 -11.84
N LYS A 308 5.32 2.95 -12.26
CA LYS A 308 5.60 2.26 -13.54
C LYS A 308 7.10 1.95 -13.71
N GLY A 309 7.72 1.46 -12.64
CA GLY A 309 9.16 1.14 -12.57
C GLY A 309 10.10 2.35 -12.57
N LYS A 310 9.60 3.58 -12.46
CA LYS A 310 10.43 4.79 -12.33
C LYS A 310 10.41 5.29 -10.90
N ALA A 311 11.59 5.37 -10.29
CA ALA A 311 11.75 5.90 -8.95
C ALA A 311 11.20 7.33 -8.86
N GLN A 312 10.35 7.56 -7.87
CA GLN A 312 9.83 8.85 -7.47
C GLN A 312 10.72 9.39 -6.36
N GLY A 313 11.08 10.66 -6.45
CA GLY A 313 12.00 11.28 -5.52
C GLY A 313 11.87 12.79 -5.53
N LEU A 314 12.72 13.42 -4.71
CA LEU A 314 12.84 14.85 -4.69
C LEU A 314 13.52 15.30 -5.98
N ASP A 315 12.75 15.77 -6.95
CA ASP A 315 13.31 16.49 -8.09
C ASP A 315 13.89 17.81 -7.55
N LEU A 316 15.22 17.93 -7.54
CA LEU A 316 15.89 19.16 -7.09
C LEU A 316 15.42 20.38 -7.86
N TRP A 317 15.05 20.22 -9.13
CA TRP A 317 14.52 21.30 -9.93
C TRP A 317 13.17 21.77 -9.39
N ASP A 318 12.26 20.84 -9.12
CA ASP A 318 10.96 21.13 -8.53
C ASP A 318 11.10 21.71 -7.11
N ALA A 319 12.04 21.18 -6.31
CA ALA A 319 12.36 21.72 -4.99
C ALA A 319 12.94 23.15 -5.06
N MET A 320 13.79 23.45 -6.05
CA MET A 320 14.28 24.82 -6.31
C MET A 320 13.14 25.76 -6.71
N GLN A 321 12.22 25.31 -7.57
CA GLN A 321 11.06 26.12 -7.97
C GLN A 321 10.14 26.42 -6.79
N LYS A 322 9.88 25.43 -5.94
CA LYS A 322 8.99 25.56 -4.77
C LYS A 322 9.63 26.30 -3.60
N ASN A 323 10.96 26.34 -3.50
CA ASN A 323 11.67 26.95 -2.38
C ASN A 323 12.71 27.98 -2.83
N ALA A 324 12.30 29.24 -2.86
CA ALA A 324 13.14 30.38 -3.29
C ALA A 324 14.45 30.50 -2.50
N MET A 325 14.48 30.08 -1.23
CA MET A 325 15.71 30.11 -0.42
C MET A 325 16.72 29.07 -0.91
N PHE A 326 16.28 27.86 -1.24
CA PHE A 326 17.14 26.83 -1.84
C PHE A 326 17.65 27.26 -3.21
N ALA A 327 16.78 27.81 -4.06
CA ALA A 327 17.18 28.35 -5.36
C ALA A 327 18.21 29.49 -5.20
N ALA A 328 18.01 30.40 -4.25
CA ALA A 328 18.94 31.50 -3.98
C ALA A 328 20.31 31.00 -3.48
N LEU A 329 20.33 29.99 -2.60
CA LEU A 329 21.57 29.37 -2.12
C LEU A 329 22.34 28.66 -3.24
N LEU A 330 21.67 27.81 -4.02
CA LEU A 330 22.27 27.13 -5.17
C LEU A 330 22.73 28.11 -6.25
N GLY A 331 21.90 29.11 -6.56
CA GLY A 331 22.22 30.18 -7.51
C GLY A 331 23.43 31.00 -7.05
N SER A 332 23.48 31.41 -5.79
CA SER A 332 24.60 32.16 -5.22
C SER A 332 25.89 31.33 -5.23
N ALA A 333 25.81 30.05 -4.88
CA ALA A 333 26.96 29.14 -4.94
C ALA A 333 27.51 29.03 -6.37
N ASN A 334 26.63 28.87 -7.37
CA ASN A 334 27.02 28.82 -8.78
C ASN A 334 27.64 30.15 -9.26
N VAL A 335 27.05 31.30 -8.87
CA VAL A 335 27.58 32.64 -9.22
C VAL A 335 28.96 32.87 -8.59
N LEU A 336 29.15 32.51 -7.32
CA LEU A 336 30.45 32.61 -6.65
C LEU A 336 31.51 31.74 -7.32
N LEU A 337 31.14 30.51 -7.68
CA LEU A 337 32.02 29.57 -8.38
C LEU A 337 32.44 30.10 -9.76
N LEU A 338 31.48 30.64 -10.53
CA LEU A 338 31.74 31.26 -11.83
C LEU A 338 32.57 32.54 -11.71
N GLY A 339 32.30 33.37 -10.70
CA GLY A 339 33.09 34.58 -10.41
C GLY A 339 34.53 34.25 -10.05
N TRP A 340 34.75 33.20 -9.27
CA TRP A 340 36.07 32.69 -8.92
C TRP A 340 36.83 32.15 -10.14
N LEU A 341 36.17 31.34 -10.98
CA LEU A 341 36.73 30.89 -12.26
C LEU A 341 37.10 32.09 -13.15
N ARG A 342 36.19 33.06 -13.29
CA ARG A 342 36.45 34.27 -14.09
C ARG A 342 37.69 35.00 -13.57
N LYS A 343 37.82 35.14 -12.25
CA LYS A 343 38.98 35.79 -11.63
C LYS A 343 40.28 35.06 -11.97
N LEU A 344 40.30 33.73 -11.86
CA LEU A 344 41.47 32.89 -12.14
C LEU A 344 41.89 32.88 -13.62
N PHE A 345 40.94 32.91 -14.56
CA PHE A 345 41.24 32.78 -15.98
C PHE A 345 41.45 34.14 -16.68
N PHE A 346 40.75 35.19 -16.26
CA PHE A 346 40.70 36.47 -17.00
C PHE A 346 41.27 37.67 -16.26
N THR A 347 41.61 37.57 -14.97
CA THR A 347 42.26 38.69 -14.28
C THR A 347 43.76 38.63 -14.56
N ARG A 348 44.26 39.55 -15.39
CA ARG A 348 45.71 39.72 -15.59
C ARG A 348 46.31 40.19 -14.26
N GLU A 349 47.35 39.50 -13.80
CA GLU A 349 48.13 40.01 -12.66
C GLU A 349 48.62 41.42 -13.03
N PRO A 350 48.40 42.43 -12.16
CA PRO A 350 48.97 43.74 -12.39
C PRO A 350 50.48 43.56 -12.52
N LYS A 351 51.04 43.93 -13.68
CA LYS A 351 52.49 43.94 -13.86
C LYS A 351 53.05 44.69 -12.65
N PRO A 352 54.02 44.12 -11.91
CA PRO A 352 54.65 44.86 -10.84
C PRO A 352 55.13 46.17 -11.44
N GLN A 353 54.56 47.29 -10.99
CA GLN A 353 55.11 48.59 -11.34
C GLN A 353 56.53 48.53 -10.81
N LEU A 354 57.50 48.50 -11.72
CA LEU A 354 58.89 48.75 -11.41
C LEU A 354 58.89 50.03 -10.60
N LYS A 355 59.06 49.92 -9.28
CA LYS A 355 59.33 51.07 -8.43
C LYS A 355 60.49 51.76 -9.13
N GLY A 356 60.23 52.98 -9.60
CA GLY A 356 61.26 53.82 -10.17
C GLY A 356 62.44 53.76 -9.23
N ALA A 357 63.60 53.41 -9.77
CA ALA A 357 64.86 53.71 -9.15
C ALA A 357 64.95 55.24 -9.14
N GLU A 358 64.34 55.84 -8.13
CA GLU A 358 64.49 57.25 -7.83
C GLU A 358 65.77 57.36 -7.01
N SER A 359 66.78 57.93 -7.69
CA SER A 359 67.88 58.75 -7.18
C SER A 359 68.69 58.21 -6.00
N ASP A 360 69.99 58.02 -6.23
CA ASP A 360 70.98 58.83 -5.50
C ASP A 360 72.34 58.85 -6.24
N ALA A 361 72.80 60.09 -6.46
CA ALA A 361 74.09 60.59 -6.95
C ALA A 361 74.44 60.47 -8.43
#